data_AF-A0A3D0JMX0-F1
#
_entry.id   AF-A0A3D0JMX0-F1
#
_cell.length_a   1.000
_cell.length_b   1.000
_cell.length_c   1.000
_cell.angle_alpha   90.00
_cell.angle_beta   90.00
_cell.angle_gamma   90.00
#
_symmetry.space_group_name_H-M   'P 1'
#
loop_
_entity.id
_entity.type
_entity.pdbx_description
1 polymer ?
#
loop_
_entity_poly.entity_id
_entity_poly.type
_entity_poly.pdbx_seq_one_letter_code
_entity_poly.pdbx_strand_id
1 'polypeptide(L)' 'MSAPVVIVGTGLAGYNLAKEWRKLDTQTPLLLITADDGRSYSKPMLSTGFGKNKDADGL' A
#
# COMPACT_ATOMS: atom_id res chain seq x y z
N MET A 1 -14.20 18.45 13.80
CA MET A 1 -13.69 17.23 13.14
C MET A 1 -12.66 17.66 12.11
N SER A 2 -11.47 17.05 12.13
CA SER A 2 -10.48 17.24 11.05
C SER A 2 -10.93 16.48 9.81
N ALA A 3 -10.76 17.06 8.62
CA ALA A 3 -10.98 16.34 7.38
C ALA A 3 -9.93 15.22 7.23
N PRO A 4 -10.29 14.06 6.66
CA PRO A 4 -9.34 12.97 6.47
C PRO A 4 -8.29 13.32 5.41
N VAL A 5 -7.09 12.77 5.57
CA VAL A 5 -6.16 12.61 4.44
C VAL A 5 -6.66 11.43 3.60
N VAL A 6 -6.81 11.66 2.29
CA VAL A 6 -7.29 10.63 1.36
C VAL A 6 -6.16 10.26 0.38
N ILE A 7 -5.79 8.98 0.36
CA ILE A 7 -4.79 8.42 -0.58
C ILE A 7 -5.52 7.51 -1.55
N VAL A 8 -5.40 7.78 -2.86
CA VAL A 8 -5.95 6.93 -3.92
C VAL A 8 -4.82 6.09 -4.53
N GLY A 9 -4.88 4.78 -4.30
CA GLY A 9 -3.92 3.77 -4.68
C GLY A 9 -3.15 3.21 -3.48
N THR A 10 -3.24 1.90 -3.27
CA THR A 10 -2.55 1.14 -2.21
C THR A 10 -1.30 0.42 -2.72
N GLY A 11 -0.62 0.99 -3.72
CA GLY A 11 0.69 0.50 -4.14
C GLY A 11 1.79 0.90 -3.16
N LEU A 12 3.04 0.58 -3.52
CA LEU A 12 4.23 0.95 -2.74
C LEU A 12 4.26 2.45 -2.36
N ALA A 13 3.89 3.33 -3.29
CA ALA A 13 3.84 4.78 -3.03
C ALA A 13 2.80 5.14 -1.95
N GLY A 14 1.57 4.64 -2.09
CA GLY A 14 0.48 4.94 -1.15
C GLY A 14 0.76 4.40 0.25
N TYR A 15 1.21 3.14 0.35
CA TYR A 15 1.52 2.55 1.65
C TYR A 15 2.74 3.16 2.32
N ASN A 16 3.82 3.45 1.60
CA ASN A 16 4.98 4.08 2.21
C ASN A 16 4.67 5.50 2.68
N LEU A 17 3.93 6.28 1.88
CA LEU A 17 3.47 7.60 2.31
C LEU A 17 2.61 7.50 3.57
N ALA A 18 1.60 6.64 3.57
CA ALA A 18 0.74 6.42 4.73
C ALA A 18 1.54 6.04 5.99
N LYS A 19 2.50 5.11 5.84
CA LYS A 19 3.34 4.63 6.94
C LYS A 19 4.24 5.72 7.51
N GLU A 20 4.97 6.44 6.66
CA GLU A 20 5.89 7.49 7.11
C GLU A 20 5.13 8.69 7.66
N TRP A 21 4.01 9.07 7.04
CA TRP A 21 3.13 10.12 7.55
C TRP A 21 2.55 9.75 8.93
N ARG A 22 2.16 8.48 9.15
CA ARG A 22 1.67 8.00 10.45
C ARG A 22 2.69 8.06 11.58
N LYS A 23 3.99 8.12 11.28
CA LYS A 23 5.03 8.36 12.30
C LYS A 23 5.02 9.80 12.81
N LEU A 24 4.51 10.74 12.00
CA LEU A 24 4.46 12.17 12.31
C LEU A 24 3.08 12.59 12.84
N ASP A 25 2.01 11.99 12.32
CA ASP A 25 0.63 12.27 12.73
C ASP A 25 -0.16 10.97 12.99
N THR A 26 -0.49 10.75 14.27
CA THR A 26 -1.23 9.58 14.73
C THR A 26 -2.73 9.82 14.90
N GLN A 27 -3.21 11.05 14.71
CA GLN A 27 -4.56 11.45 15.07
C GLN A 27 -5.44 11.78 13.87
N THR A 28 -4.90 12.41 12.84
CA THR A 28 -5.70 12.80 11.67
C THR A 28 -6.27 11.54 11.00
N PRO A 29 -7.58 11.48 10.68
CA PRO A 29 -8.15 10.33 9.98
C PRO A 29 -7.45 10.11 8.63
N LEU A 30 -7.19 8.84 8.29
CA LEU A 30 -6.53 8.46 7.04
C LEU A 30 -7.38 7.44 6.30
N LEU A 31 -7.79 7.78 5.07
CA LEU A 31 -8.57 6.93 4.20
C LEU A 31 -7.73 6.51 2.99
N LEU A 32 -7.60 5.21 2.77
CA LEU A 32 -6.97 4.65 1.58
C LEU A 32 -8.05 4.04 0.69
N ILE A 33 -8.04 4.41 -0.59
CA ILE A 33 -8.97 3.90 -1.60
C ILE A 33 -8.15 3.22 -2.68
N THR A 34 -8.55 2.03 -3.10
CA THR A 34 -7.90 1.32 -4.21
C THR A 34 -8.94 0.63 -5.07
N ALA A 35 -8.58 0.38 -6.33
CA ALA A 35 -9.41 -0.35 -7.27
C ALA A 35 -9.14 -1.88 -7.23
N ASP A 36 -8.03 -2.29 -6.63
CA ASP A 36 -7.65 -3.70 -6.46
C ASP A 36 -8.06 -4.24 -5.07
N ASP A 37 -7.53 -5.40 -4.68
CA ASP A 37 -7.83 -6.05 -3.41
C ASP A 37 -7.13 -5.42 -2.19
N GLY A 38 -6.32 -4.38 -2.40
CA GLY A 38 -5.59 -3.72 -1.33
C GLY A 38 -4.47 -4.56 -0.71
N ARG A 39 -3.98 -5.62 -1.36
CA ARG A 39 -2.81 -6.34 -0.87
C ARG A 39 -1.55 -5.50 -1.06
N SER A 40 -0.70 -5.45 -0.04
CA SER A 40 0.63 -4.86 -0.16
C SER A 40 1.57 -5.86 -0.81
N TYR A 41 1.91 -5.65 -2.08
CA TYR A 41 2.88 -6.45 -2.80
C TYR A 41 3.91 -5.58 -3.53
N SER A 42 5.08 -6.15 -3.82
CA SER A 42 6.10 -5.50 -4.63
C SER A 42 5.84 -5.78 -6.11
N LYS A 43 5.34 -4.79 -6.86
CA LYS A 43 5.14 -4.88 -8.32
C LYS A 43 6.36 -5.45 -9.08
N PRO A 44 7.61 -5.03 -8.79
CA PRO A 44 8.80 -5.63 -9.41
C PRO A 44 8.95 -7.13 -9.20
N MET A 45 8.40 -7.70 -8.13
CA MET A 45 8.50 -9.14 -7.87
C MET A 45 7.63 -9.96 -8.82
N LEU A 46 6.59 -9.38 -9.42
CA LEU A 46 5.71 -10.08 -10.37
C LEU A 46 6.49 -10.64 -11.57
N SER A 47 7.41 -9.87 -12.15
CA SER A 47 8.21 -10.29 -13.30
C SER A 47 9.29 -11.32 -12.96
N THR A 48 9.51 -11.62 -11.68
CA THR A 48 10.50 -12.61 -11.20
C THR A 48 9.87 -13.77 -10.41
N GLY A 49 8.53 -13.84 -10.33
CA GLY A 49 7.81 -14.81 -9.51
C GLY A 49 8.16 -16.27 -9.85
N PHE A 50 8.12 -16.63 -11.14
CA PHE A 50 8.47 -17.98 -11.60
C PHE A 50 9.90 -18.38 -11.23
N GLY A 51 10.87 -17.49 -11.44
CA GLY A 51 12.27 -17.74 -11.09
C GLY A 51 12.51 -17.89 -9.58
N LYS A 52 11.58 -17.40 -8.76
CA LYS A 52 11.61 -17.51 -7.30
C LYS A 52 10.65 -18.56 -6.73
N ASN A 53 9.99 -19.36 -7.59
CA ASN A 53 8.95 -20.31 -7.22
C ASN A 53 7.87 -19.70 -6.30
N LYS A 54 7.43 -18.47 -6.63
CA LYS A 54 6.37 -17.77 -5.91
C LYS A 54 5.14 -17.61 -6.77
N ASP A 55 3.98 -17.96 -6.21
CA ASP A 55 2.66 -17.60 -6.74
C ASP A 55 2.23 -16.23 -6.19
N ALA A 56 1.00 -15.82 -6.50
CA ALA A 56 0.47 -14.51 -6.09
C ALA A 56 0.29 -14.40 -4.56
N ASP A 57 -0.01 -15.51 -3.88
CA ASP A 57 -0.14 -15.53 -2.42
C ASP A 57 1.24 -15.54 -1.72
N GLY A 58 2.29 -15.98 -2.41
CA GLY A 58 3.68 -15.96 -1.94
C GLY A 58 4.42 -14.63 -2.14
N LEU A 59 3.76 -13.60 -2.68
CA LEU A 59 4.30 -12.25 -2.93
C LEU A 59 3.93 -11.26 -1.84
#